data_AF-A0A847C4R9-F1
#
_entry.id   AF-A0A847C4R9-F1
#
_cell.length_a   1.000
_cell.length_b   1.000
_cell.length_c   1.000
_cell.angle_alpha   90.00
_cell.angle_beta   90.00
_cell.angle_gamma   90.00
#
_symmetry.space_group_name_H-M   'P 1'
#
loop_
_entity.id
_entity.type
_entity.pdbx_description
1 polymer ?
#
loop_
_entity_poly.entity_id
_entity_poly.type
_entity_poly.pdbx_seq_one_letter_code
_entity_poly.pdbx_strand_id
1 'polypeptide(L)'
;MSRVTNLHFTFSKSALTDLNISGWKFAALAKQTNTFELTAINKLDLSLWDNKGAEGQLTSPDTFLSMSNLQILMLNPDFRFFNNDSFTFTPPTNETYTGKWQAVGSGTVDDPKGAELTVAELRALYMSEKLGPLETYVWQKVAKPLGNLKVSKTVTGTAGELDKEFSFTITLDDKTVSGKYGDMTFAEGKAEFVLKNGESKTASGLPADIGYTVTESNNEGYTVTKTGDTGKIVKDETAEAVYTNQKDAPPSPSPLPTPTASPSPSPSPTPSPSPSPNAPSNQAPKTGDTSIMILWVIILAVAVIGVVLVILLIAKKDKTDE
;
A
#
# COMPACT_ATOMS: atom_id res chain seq x y z
N MET A 1 8.09 55.77 -13.58
CA MET A 1 6.90 54.90 -13.71
C MET A 1 6.24 54.82 -12.33
N SER A 2 4.92 54.96 -12.24
CA SER A 2 4.18 54.83 -10.98
C SER A 2 4.24 53.40 -10.45
N ARG A 3 4.35 53.26 -9.12
CA ARG A 3 4.28 51.97 -8.41
C ARG A 3 2.98 51.93 -7.62
N VAL A 4 2.37 50.77 -7.48
CA VAL A 4 1.14 50.59 -6.71
C VAL A 4 1.46 50.71 -5.21
N THR A 5 0.75 51.59 -4.51
CA THR A 5 0.90 51.85 -3.07
C THR A 5 -0.42 51.74 -2.30
N ASN A 6 -1.55 51.65 -2.99
CA ASN A 6 -2.88 51.60 -2.41
C ASN A 6 -3.72 50.55 -3.13
N LEU A 7 -4.18 49.57 -2.38
CA LEU A 7 -5.02 48.47 -2.84
C LEU A 7 -6.35 48.37 -2.06
N HIS A 8 -6.68 49.38 -1.25
CA HIS A 8 -7.89 49.40 -0.44
C HIS A 8 -9.13 49.01 -1.26
N PHE A 9 -9.82 47.93 -0.87
CA PHE A 9 -11.01 47.37 -1.54
C PHE A 9 -10.84 46.94 -3.02
N THR A 10 -9.63 46.88 -3.57
CA THR A 10 -9.43 46.73 -5.03
C THR A 10 -10.08 45.49 -5.62
N PHE A 11 -10.03 44.36 -4.90
CA PHE A 11 -10.66 43.10 -5.33
C PHE A 11 -11.81 42.67 -4.41
N SER A 12 -12.27 43.55 -3.52
CA SER A 12 -13.36 43.22 -2.59
C SER A 12 -14.61 42.79 -3.36
N LYS A 13 -15.21 41.66 -2.94
CA LYS A 13 -16.41 41.04 -3.50
C LYS A 13 -16.27 40.63 -4.97
N SER A 14 -15.03 40.46 -5.44
CA SER A 14 -14.76 39.99 -6.78
C SER A 14 -15.13 38.52 -6.96
N ALA A 15 -15.66 38.19 -8.15
CA ALA A 15 -15.94 36.82 -8.58
C ALA A 15 -14.72 36.09 -9.17
N LEU A 16 -13.53 36.71 -9.13
CA LEU A 16 -12.28 36.08 -9.58
C LEU A 16 -11.99 34.81 -8.77
N THR A 17 -11.64 33.73 -9.47
CA THR A 17 -11.18 32.47 -8.87
C THR A 17 -9.66 32.39 -8.83
N ASP A 18 -9.00 33.07 -9.76
CA ASP A 18 -7.55 33.10 -9.91
C ASP A 18 -7.11 34.55 -10.05
N LEU A 19 -6.10 34.95 -9.29
CA LEU A 19 -5.51 36.27 -9.40
C LEU A 19 -4.00 36.16 -9.57
N ASN A 20 -3.52 36.60 -10.74
CA ASN A 20 -2.10 36.74 -11.04
C ASN A 20 -1.72 38.22 -11.10
N ILE A 21 -0.95 38.68 -10.11
CA ILE A 21 -0.43 40.06 -10.03
C ILE A 21 1.08 40.14 -10.31
N SER A 22 1.68 39.10 -10.91
CA SER A 22 3.12 39.08 -11.23
C SER A 22 3.57 40.18 -12.21
N GLY A 23 2.64 40.78 -12.96
CA GLY A 23 2.92 41.94 -13.82
C GLY A 23 2.93 43.30 -13.09
N TRP A 24 2.51 43.34 -11.83
CA TRP A 24 2.32 44.58 -11.08
C TRP A 24 3.63 45.02 -10.42
N LYS A 25 3.89 46.33 -10.44
CA LYS A 25 5.03 46.92 -9.75
C LYS A 25 4.57 47.57 -8.46
N PHE A 26 4.82 46.91 -7.34
CA PHE A 26 4.53 47.44 -6.02
C PHE A 26 5.68 48.32 -5.52
N ALA A 27 5.36 49.36 -4.77
CA ALA A 27 6.25 49.94 -3.76
C ALA A 27 5.74 49.48 -2.38
N ALA A 28 6.42 49.86 -1.29
CA ALA A 28 5.92 49.60 0.05
C ALA A 28 4.44 50.02 0.15
N LEU A 29 3.55 49.04 0.30
CA LEU A 29 2.10 49.25 0.28
C LEU A 29 1.69 50.05 1.52
N ALA A 30 1.04 51.19 1.29
CA ALA A 30 0.60 52.10 2.35
C ALA A 30 -0.87 51.91 2.73
N LYS A 31 -1.68 51.26 1.89
CA LYS A 31 -3.10 50.94 2.15
C LYS A 31 -3.48 49.62 1.48
N GLN A 32 -4.03 48.67 2.23
CA GLN A 32 -4.43 47.34 1.73
C GLN A 32 -5.67 46.76 2.41
N THR A 33 -6.38 47.55 3.22
CA THR A 33 -7.59 47.11 3.93
C THR A 33 -8.60 46.50 2.95
N ASN A 34 -9.19 45.38 3.36
CA ASN A 34 -10.23 44.65 2.65
C ASN A 34 -9.91 44.35 1.18
N THR A 35 -8.64 44.25 0.80
CA THR A 35 -8.26 44.10 -0.61
C THR A 35 -8.91 42.87 -1.24
N PHE A 36 -8.97 41.76 -0.52
CA PHE A 36 -9.53 40.49 -0.99
C PHE A 36 -10.79 40.06 -0.23
N GLU A 37 -11.48 41.01 0.41
CA GLU A 37 -12.69 40.72 1.18
C GLU A 37 -13.74 40.00 0.33
N LEU A 38 -14.34 38.92 0.85
CA LEU A 38 -15.47 38.21 0.22
C LEU A 38 -15.20 37.78 -1.23
N THR A 39 -13.97 37.36 -1.54
CA THR A 39 -13.59 36.89 -2.88
C THR A 39 -13.76 35.38 -3.02
N ALA A 40 -13.95 34.93 -4.27
CA ALA A 40 -13.99 33.51 -4.63
C ALA A 40 -12.61 32.92 -4.97
N ILE A 41 -11.53 33.64 -4.67
CA ILE A 41 -10.16 33.29 -5.09
C ILE A 41 -9.74 31.97 -4.43
N ASN A 42 -9.36 31.00 -5.26
CA ASN A 42 -8.80 29.72 -4.84
C ASN A 42 -7.26 29.69 -4.93
N LYS A 43 -6.67 30.54 -5.77
CA LYS A 43 -5.23 30.70 -5.94
C LYS A 43 -4.85 32.17 -5.86
N LEU A 44 -4.07 32.49 -4.85
CA LEU A 44 -3.59 33.85 -4.60
C LEU A 44 -2.06 33.91 -4.68
N ASP A 45 -1.58 34.62 -5.69
CA ASP A 45 -0.15 34.90 -5.87
C ASP A 45 0.20 36.27 -5.29
N LEU A 46 0.90 36.28 -4.15
CA LEU A 46 1.45 37.47 -3.50
C LEU A 46 2.99 37.50 -3.57
N SER A 47 3.59 36.85 -4.56
CA SER A 47 5.06 36.76 -4.70
C SER A 47 5.77 38.10 -4.88
N LEU A 48 5.05 39.14 -5.33
CA LEU A 48 5.57 40.50 -5.48
C LEU A 48 5.01 41.49 -4.45
N TRP A 49 4.25 41.01 -3.48
CA TRP A 49 3.57 41.85 -2.49
C TRP A 49 4.54 42.35 -1.42
N ASP A 50 4.79 43.65 -1.39
CA ASP A 50 5.67 44.29 -0.40
C ASP A 50 4.85 45.17 0.56
N ASN A 51 4.57 44.64 1.75
CA ASN A 51 3.89 45.36 2.83
C ASN A 51 4.66 45.32 4.16
N LYS A 52 5.92 44.87 4.17
CA LYS A 52 6.76 44.84 5.38
C LYS A 52 6.89 46.18 6.09
N GLY A 53 6.88 47.28 5.33
CA GLY A 53 7.02 48.64 5.86
C GLY A 53 5.70 49.28 6.34
N ALA A 54 4.57 48.58 6.23
CA ALA A 54 3.25 49.15 6.49
C ALA A 54 2.80 49.05 7.97
N GLU A 55 3.61 48.41 8.82
CA GLU A 55 3.29 48.22 10.24
C GLU A 55 3.13 49.55 10.98
N GLY A 56 2.06 49.68 11.77
CA GLY A 56 1.72 50.91 12.49
C GLY A 56 1.17 52.04 11.61
N GLN A 57 1.18 51.90 10.28
CA GLN A 57 0.68 52.90 9.33
C GLN A 57 -0.72 52.56 8.79
N LEU A 58 -1.12 51.28 8.85
CA LEU A 58 -2.39 50.81 8.33
C LEU A 58 -3.51 50.97 9.36
N THR A 59 -4.58 51.67 8.99
CA THR A 59 -5.84 51.71 9.75
C THR A 59 -6.69 50.50 9.35
N SER A 60 -6.97 49.60 10.30
CA SER A 60 -7.73 48.35 10.06
C SER A 60 -7.17 47.51 8.89
N PRO A 61 -5.95 46.94 9.00
CA PRO A 61 -5.29 46.18 7.91
C PRO A 61 -6.03 45.02 7.25
N ASP A 62 -7.21 44.60 7.70
CA ASP A 62 -7.76 43.26 7.42
C ASP A 62 -7.87 42.98 5.91
N THR A 63 -6.87 42.30 5.37
CA THR A 63 -6.68 42.20 3.90
C THR A 63 -7.50 41.05 3.32
N PHE A 64 -7.84 40.05 4.14
CA PHE A 64 -8.31 38.72 3.72
C PHE A 64 -9.69 38.35 4.31
N LEU A 65 -10.52 39.35 4.61
CA LEU A 65 -11.80 39.15 5.27
C LEU A 65 -12.73 38.19 4.49
N SER A 66 -13.16 37.12 5.15
CA SER A 66 -14.11 36.13 4.59
C SER A 66 -13.64 35.46 3.28
N MET A 67 -12.36 35.09 3.19
CA MET A 67 -11.80 34.27 2.10
C MET A 67 -11.77 32.78 2.47
N SER A 68 -12.82 32.03 2.17
CA SER A 68 -12.92 30.60 2.53
C SER A 68 -12.40 29.63 1.47
N ASN A 69 -12.22 30.08 0.22
CA ASN A 69 -11.97 29.19 -0.92
C ASN A 69 -10.48 29.00 -1.25
N LEU A 70 -9.59 29.69 -0.54
CA LEU A 70 -8.17 29.74 -0.85
C LEU A 70 -7.49 28.39 -0.59
N GLN A 71 -6.98 27.78 -1.65
CA GLN A 71 -6.30 26.48 -1.66
C GLN A 71 -4.81 26.59 -1.95
N ILE A 72 -4.41 27.62 -2.71
CA ILE A 72 -3.01 27.85 -3.11
C ILE A 72 -2.64 29.29 -2.76
N LEU A 73 -1.59 29.46 -1.97
CA LEU A 73 -1.10 30.75 -1.53
C LEU A 73 0.41 30.86 -1.78
N MET A 74 0.83 31.82 -2.60
CA MET A 74 2.25 32.11 -2.82
C MET A 74 2.63 33.38 -2.10
N LEU A 75 3.63 33.31 -1.22
CA LEU A 75 4.13 34.41 -0.41
C LEU A 75 5.60 34.67 -0.68
N ASN A 76 6.08 35.84 -0.26
CA ASN A 76 7.47 36.24 -0.40
C ASN A 76 8.02 36.83 0.91
N PRO A 77 9.34 37.00 1.05
CA PRO A 77 9.94 37.51 2.28
C PRO A 77 9.55 38.93 2.69
N ASP A 78 9.05 39.75 1.76
CA ASP A 78 8.59 41.12 2.02
C ASP A 78 7.08 41.19 2.34
N PHE A 79 6.38 40.06 2.27
CA PHE A 79 4.99 39.94 2.71
C PHE A 79 4.89 39.84 4.23
N ARG A 80 3.83 40.44 4.80
CA ARG A 80 3.45 40.39 6.21
C ARG A 80 1.95 40.18 6.41
N PHE A 81 1.64 39.30 7.37
CA PHE A 81 0.36 39.28 8.07
C PHE A 81 0.39 40.29 9.23
N PHE A 82 -0.73 40.98 9.43
CA PHE A 82 -0.92 41.92 10.53
C PHE A 82 -1.82 41.32 11.62
N ASN A 83 -1.71 41.83 12.85
CA ASN A 83 -2.39 41.27 14.02
C ASN A 83 -3.93 41.22 13.89
N ASN A 84 -4.52 42.15 13.15
CA ASN A 84 -5.97 42.20 12.93
C ASN A 84 -6.43 41.57 11.60
N ASP A 85 -5.55 40.93 10.83
CA ASP A 85 -5.98 40.17 9.66
C ASP A 85 -6.84 38.99 10.12
N SER A 86 -8.06 38.91 9.57
CA SER A 86 -8.95 37.78 9.80
C SER A 86 -8.47 36.62 8.95
N PHE A 87 -7.84 35.66 9.61
CA PHE A 87 -7.24 34.49 8.95
C PHE A 87 -8.34 33.46 8.65
N THR A 88 -9.19 33.78 7.68
CA THR A 88 -10.40 33.02 7.36
C THR A 88 -10.16 31.87 6.37
N PHE A 89 -8.96 31.82 5.76
CA PHE A 89 -8.55 30.75 4.85
C PHE A 89 -7.93 29.55 5.59
N THR A 90 -8.76 28.85 6.37
CA THR A 90 -8.38 27.63 7.07
C THR A 90 -8.61 26.40 6.18
N PRO A 91 -7.58 25.56 5.93
CA PRO A 91 -7.78 24.30 5.23
C PRO A 91 -8.82 23.44 5.96
N PRO A 92 -9.70 22.73 5.24
CA PRO A 92 -10.69 21.87 5.88
C PRO A 92 -10.03 20.61 6.46
N THR A 93 -10.63 20.07 7.53
CA THR A 93 -10.31 18.72 8.03
C THR A 93 -11.39 17.75 7.54
N ASN A 94 -11.02 16.84 6.65
CA ASN A 94 -11.91 15.83 6.08
C ASN A 94 -11.08 14.62 5.56
N GLU A 95 -11.70 13.68 4.85
CA GLU A 95 -11.02 12.49 4.30
C GLU A 95 -9.89 12.81 3.31
N THR A 96 -9.91 14.00 2.72
CA THR A 96 -8.91 14.44 1.72
C THR A 96 -7.82 15.31 2.33
N TYR A 97 -8.15 16.16 3.31
CA TYR A 97 -7.26 17.19 3.85
C TYR A 97 -7.15 17.14 5.37
N THR A 98 -5.96 17.42 5.89
CA THR A 98 -5.66 17.31 7.33
C THR A 98 -6.10 18.53 8.15
N GLY A 99 -6.48 19.64 7.51
CA GLY A 99 -6.68 20.95 8.14
C GLY A 99 -5.42 21.80 8.26
N LYS A 100 -4.29 21.35 7.73
CA LYS A 100 -3.02 22.10 7.70
C LYS A 100 -2.69 22.61 6.30
N TRP A 101 -1.85 23.63 6.27
CA TRP A 101 -1.12 24.05 5.06
C TRP A 101 0.13 23.18 4.90
N GLN A 102 0.62 23.05 3.68
CA GLN A 102 1.88 22.41 3.37
C GLN A 102 2.66 23.26 2.37
N ALA A 103 3.90 23.57 2.69
CA ALA A 103 4.82 24.18 1.74
C ALA A 103 5.09 23.20 0.59
N VAL A 104 5.12 23.72 -0.64
CA VAL A 104 5.48 22.91 -1.82
C VAL A 104 6.94 22.49 -1.71
N GLY A 105 7.83 23.41 -1.34
CA GLY A 105 9.26 23.13 -1.16
C GLY A 105 9.90 22.61 -2.45
N SER A 106 10.60 21.48 -2.39
CA SER A 106 11.20 20.83 -3.56
C SER A 106 10.20 20.01 -4.40
N GLY A 107 8.94 19.92 -3.98
CA GLY A 107 7.89 19.16 -4.63
C GLY A 107 7.13 19.95 -5.70
N THR A 108 5.90 19.53 -5.95
CA THR A 108 4.94 20.22 -6.82
C THR A 108 3.67 20.57 -6.04
N VAL A 109 2.76 21.32 -6.66
CA VAL A 109 1.44 21.63 -6.05
C VAL A 109 0.66 20.34 -5.75
N ASP A 110 0.78 19.32 -6.60
CA ASP A 110 0.05 18.06 -6.45
C ASP A 110 0.75 17.05 -5.52
N ASP A 111 2.08 17.14 -5.42
CA ASP A 111 2.94 16.31 -4.57
C ASP A 111 3.94 17.19 -3.77
N PRO A 112 3.46 17.98 -2.80
CA PRO A 112 4.30 18.86 -2.00
C PRO A 112 5.25 18.07 -1.08
N LYS A 113 6.47 18.58 -0.90
CA LYS A 113 7.52 17.96 -0.06
C LYS A 113 8.03 18.86 1.07
N GLY A 114 7.47 20.06 1.18
CA GLY A 114 7.84 21.03 2.20
C GLY A 114 7.15 20.79 3.53
N ALA A 115 7.42 21.70 4.47
CA ALA A 115 6.91 21.65 5.84
C ALA A 115 5.39 21.73 5.91
N GLU A 116 4.81 20.94 6.81
CA GLU A 116 3.40 20.99 7.18
C GLU A 116 3.22 22.03 8.30
N LEU A 117 2.25 22.91 8.14
CA LEU A 117 2.05 24.07 9.01
C LEU A 117 0.58 24.18 9.39
N THR A 118 0.31 24.30 10.69
CA THR A 118 -0.97 24.82 11.15
C THR A 118 -1.16 26.25 10.63
N VAL A 119 -2.40 26.70 10.62
CA VAL A 119 -2.76 28.10 10.32
C VAL A 119 -1.97 29.08 11.19
N ALA A 120 -1.81 28.78 12.47
CA ALA A 120 -1.06 29.62 13.40
C ALA A 120 0.44 29.67 13.08
N GLU A 121 1.04 28.54 12.71
CA GLU A 121 2.46 28.48 12.33
C GLU A 121 2.73 29.21 11.01
N LEU A 122 1.89 29.01 9.99
CA LEU A 122 1.99 29.75 8.72
C LEU A 122 1.87 31.25 8.97
N ARG A 123 0.88 31.67 9.77
CA ARG A 123 0.73 33.08 10.14
C ARG A 123 1.96 33.60 10.85
N ALA A 124 2.46 32.87 11.85
CA ALA A 124 3.62 33.28 12.63
C ALA A 124 4.90 33.41 11.78
N LEU A 125 5.05 32.64 10.71
CA LEU A 125 6.20 32.72 9.79
C LEU A 125 6.30 34.06 9.04
N TYR A 126 5.17 34.73 8.79
CA TYR A 126 5.10 36.01 8.08
C TYR A 126 4.52 37.14 8.93
N MET A 127 4.59 37.07 10.26
CA MET A 127 4.27 38.23 11.12
C MET A 127 5.32 39.34 10.93
N SER A 128 4.98 40.59 11.28
CA SER A 128 5.83 41.77 11.05
C SER A 128 7.30 41.60 11.42
N GLU A 129 7.59 40.95 12.56
CA GLU A 129 8.94 40.71 13.08
C GLU A 129 9.69 39.57 12.39
N LYS A 130 9.03 38.74 11.57
CA LYS A 130 9.64 37.57 10.90
C LYS A 130 9.64 37.72 9.38
N LEU A 131 10.71 37.22 8.77
CA LEU A 131 10.86 37.13 7.32
C LEU A 131 10.60 35.69 6.90
N GLY A 132 9.40 35.42 6.38
CA GLY A 132 9.08 34.14 5.76
C GLY A 132 9.83 33.93 4.43
N PRO A 133 9.85 32.71 3.88
CA PRO A 133 10.50 32.44 2.59
C PRO A 133 9.70 32.98 1.39
N LEU A 134 10.29 32.87 0.19
CA LEU A 134 9.51 32.79 -1.04
C LEU A 134 9.02 31.35 -1.17
N GLU A 135 7.73 31.12 -1.03
CA GLU A 135 7.17 29.77 -0.96
C GLU A 135 5.72 29.72 -1.45
N THR A 136 5.33 28.57 -2.00
CA THR A 136 3.94 28.24 -2.30
C THR A 136 3.41 27.29 -1.23
N TYR A 137 2.24 27.59 -0.70
CA TYR A 137 1.54 26.75 0.26
C TYR A 137 0.27 26.21 -0.38
N VAL A 138 0.02 24.93 -0.15
CA VAL A 138 -1.19 24.21 -0.57
C VAL A 138 -1.87 23.57 0.64
N TRP A 139 -3.14 23.17 0.54
CA TRP A 139 -3.74 22.35 1.58
C TRP A 139 -3.03 21.00 1.69
N GLN A 140 -2.65 20.62 2.91
CA GLN A 140 -2.01 19.34 3.16
C GLN A 140 -3.02 18.21 2.96
N LYS A 141 -2.73 17.31 2.01
CA LYS A 141 -3.53 16.11 1.77
C LYS A 141 -3.28 15.08 2.88
N VAL A 142 -4.31 14.32 3.24
CA VAL A 142 -4.16 13.14 4.10
C VAL A 142 -3.31 12.12 3.35
N ALA A 143 -2.18 11.71 3.95
CA ALA A 143 -1.34 10.67 3.38
C ALA A 143 -2.12 9.34 3.36
N LYS A 144 -2.31 8.77 2.16
CA LYS A 144 -2.88 7.43 2.05
C LYS A 144 -1.86 6.41 2.57
N PRO A 145 -2.21 5.55 3.54
CA PRO A 145 -1.32 4.50 4.00
C PRO A 145 -0.99 3.56 2.83
N LEU A 146 0.21 2.96 2.85
CA LEU A 146 0.71 2.10 1.78
C LEU A 146 1.03 0.70 2.31
N GLY A 147 0.93 -0.31 1.45
CA GLY A 147 1.33 -1.69 1.71
C GLY A 147 1.83 -2.39 0.45
N ASN A 148 2.08 -3.69 0.55
CA ASN A 148 2.66 -4.48 -0.53
C ASN A 148 1.88 -5.78 -0.79
N LEU A 149 2.05 -6.34 -2.00
CA LEU A 149 1.53 -7.64 -2.39
C LEU A 149 2.62 -8.43 -3.12
N LYS A 150 2.89 -9.65 -2.67
CA LYS A 150 3.81 -10.59 -3.31
C LYS A 150 3.05 -11.78 -3.85
N VAL A 151 3.31 -12.14 -5.11
CA VAL A 151 2.77 -13.35 -5.75
C VAL A 151 3.91 -14.32 -6.03
N SER A 152 3.77 -15.57 -5.57
CA SER A 152 4.81 -16.60 -5.68
C SER A 152 4.29 -17.88 -6.34
N LYS A 153 5.14 -18.49 -7.17
CA LYS A 153 4.82 -19.71 -7.92
C LYS A 153 5.70 -20.89 -7.50
N THR A 154 5.07 -22.04 -7.27
CA THR A 154 5.75 -23.34 -7.10
C THR A 154 5.16 -24.35 -8.07
N VAL A 155 6.00 -25.17 -8.69
CA VAL A 155 5.61 -26.30 -9.53
C VAL A 155 6.15 -27.58 -8.91
N THR A 156 5.31 -28.58 -8.75
CA THR A 156 5.64 -29.86 -8.11
C THR A 156 5.12 -31.05 -8.92
N GLY A 157 5.46 -32.25 -8.45
CA GLY A 157 5.07 -33.51 -9.08
C GLY A 157 6.09 -34.00 -10.09
N THR A 158 6.02 -35.31 -10.37
CA THR A 158 7.00 -36.04 -11.19
C THR A 158 7.01 -35.63 -12.67
N ALA A 159 5.94 -34.98 -13.14
CA ALA A 159 5.82 -34.45 -14.50
C ALA A 159 5.64 -32.92 -14.52
N GLY A 160 6.04 -32.23 -13.45
CA GLY A 160 5.98 -30.78 -13.34
C GLY A 160 6.98 -30.09 -14.28
N GLU A 161 6.46 -29.28 -15.21
CA GLU A 161 7.29 -28.47 -16.12
C GLU A 161 7.81 -27.21 -15.39
N LEU A 162 9.08 -27.21 -14.96
CA LEU A 162 9.65 -26.14 -14.13
C LEU A 162 9.88 -24.83 -14.89
N ASP A 163 10.15 -24.92 -16.19
CA ASP A 163 10.39 -23.75 -17.06
C ASP A 163 9.10 -23.17 -17.68
N LYS A 164 7.95 -23.81 -17.45
CA LYS A 164 6.66 -23.36 -17.98
C LYS A 164 6.26 -22.04 -17.32
N GLU A 165 5.83 -21.10 -18.15
CA GLU A 165 5.31 -19.81 -17.72
C GLU A 165 3.81 -19.91 -17.42
N PHE A 166 3.43 -19.56 -16.20
CA PHE A 166 2.03 -19.45 -15.77
C PHE A 166 1.63 -17.98 -15.74
N SER A 167 0.46 -17.66 -16.29
CA SER A 167 -0.01 -16.28 -16.43
C SER A 167 -0.86 -15.89 -15.22
N PHE A 168 -0.50 -14.77 -14.60
CA PHE A 168 -1.18 -14.21 -13.44
C PHE A 168 -1.83 -12.88 -13.76
N THR A 169 -3.02 -12.67 -13.21
CA THR A 169 -3.72 -11.38 -13.23
C THR A 169 -4.04 -10.97 -11.80
N ILE A 170 -3.61 -9.78 -11.40
CA ILE A 170 -4.06 -9.13 -10.18
C ILE A 170 -5.15 -8.14 -10.54
N THR A 171 -6.23 -8.14 -9.77
CA THR A 171 -7.30 -7.15 -9.82
C THR A 171 -7.46 -6.52 -8.44
N LEU A 172 -7.27 -5.21 -8.34
CA LEU A 172 -7.53 -4.39 -7.16
C LEU A 172 -8.97 -3.89 -7.19
N ASP A 173 -9.58 -3.69 -6.02
CA ASP A 173 -10.93 -3.10 -5.92
C ASP A 173 -10.92 -1.63 -6.35
N ASP A 174 -9.84 -0.90 -6.07
CA ASP A 174 -9.62 0.47 -6.52
C ASP A 174 -9.08 0.51 -7.96
N LYS A 175 -9.95 0.92 -8.90
CA LYS A 175 -9.62 1.04 -10.33
C LYS A 175 -8.83 2.30 -10.67
N THR A 176 -8.61 3.20 -9.73
CA THR A 176 -7.82 4.42 -9.98
C THR A 176 -6.32 4.14 -9.92
N VAL A 177 -5.90 3.01 -9.36
CA VAL A 177 -4.49 2.61 -9.25
C VAL A 177 -3.92 2.28 -10.62
N SER A 178 -2.94 3.08 -11.07
CA SER A 178 -2.25 2.90 -12.35
C SER A 178 -0.78 3.31 -12.23
N GLY A 179 0.08 2.74 -13.06
CA GLY A 179 1.53 2.99 -13.04
C GLY A 179 2.33 1.84 -12.44
N LYS A 180 3.62 2.08 -12.20
CA LYS A 180 4.56 1.06 -11.73
C LYS A 180 4.60 0.99 -10.21
N TYR A 181 4.40 -0.21 -9.67
CA TYR A 181 4.48 -0.54 -8.24
C TYR A 181 5.41 -1.73 -8.09
N GLY A 182 6.63 -1.49 -7.60
CA GLY A 182 7.68 -2.53 -7.55
C GLY A 182 7.94 -3.17 -8.92
N ASP A 183 7.74 -4.49 -8.99
CA ASP A 183 7.96 -5.33 -10.18
C ASP A 183 6.76 -5.40 -11.13
N MET A 184 5.65 -4.74 -10.76
CA MET A 184 4.35 -4.84 -11.44
C MET A 184 3.93 -3.48 -12.00
N THR A 185 3.21 -3.50 -13.12
CA THR A 185 2.61 -2.29 -13.70
C THR A 185 1.10 -2.47 -13.72
N PHE A 186 0.40 -1.53 -13.12
CA PHE A 186 -1.05 -1.51 -13.05
C PHE A 186 -1.63 -0.57 -14.11
N ALA A 187 -2.72 -0.99 -14.73
CA ALA A 187 -3.61 -0.16 -15.52
C ALA A 187 -5.03 -0.39 -15.02
N GLU A 188 -5.68 0.67 -14.56
CA GLU A 188 -7.07 0.63 -14.06
C GLU A 188 -7.29 -0.44 -12.97
N GLY A 189 -6.35 -0.53 -12.03
CA GLY A 189 -6.37 -1.50 -10.94
C GLY A 189 -6.07 -2.95 -11.36
N LYS A 190 -5.56 -3.19 -12.58
CA LYS A 190 -5.18 -4.53 -13.05
C LYS A 190 -3.70 -4.61 -13.41
N ALA A 191 -3.04 -5.71 -13.05
CA ALA A 191 -1.68 -6.03 -13.47
C ALA A 191 -1.60 -7.47 -13.97
N GLU A 192 -0.88 -7.68 -15.08
CA GLU A 192 -0.67 -8.99 -15.69
C GLU A 192 0.83 -9.28 -15.78
N PHE A 193 1.21 -10.52 -15.48
CA PHE A 193 2.60 -10.99 -15.56
C PHE A 193 2.66 -12.51 -15.62
N VAL A 194 3.85 -13.04 -15.90
CA VAL A 194 4.10 -14.49 -15.87
C VAL A 194 5.09 -14.84 -14.75
N LEU A 195 4.97 -16.05 -14.20
CA LEU A 195 5.94 -16.65 -13.29
C LEU A 195 6.22 -18.11 -13.68
N LYS A 196 7.49 -18.51 -13.59
CA LYS A 196 7.96 -19.91 -13.64
C LYS A 196 8.07 -20.49 -12.24
N ASN A 197 8.46 -21.77 -12.15
CA ASN A 197 8.71 -22.41 -10.87
C ASN A 197 9.74 -21.64 -10.02
N GLY A 198 9.39 -21.34 -8.77
CA GLY A 198 10.26 -20.67 -7.81
C GLY A 198 10.33 -19.15 -8.00
N GLU A 199 9.70 -18.59 -9.03
CA GLU A 199 9.67 -17.15 -9.24
C GLU A 199 8.61 -16.46 -8.39
N SER A 200 8.84 -15.18 -8.13
CA SER A 200 7.87 -14.28 -7.50
C SER A 200 8.01 -12.87 -8.02
N LYS A 201 6.96 -12.07 -7.88
CA LYS A 201 6.97 -10.62 -8.11
C LYS A 201 6.34 -9.91 -6.92
N THR A 202 6.83 -8.71 -6.62
CA THR A 202 6.29 -7.88 -5.55
C THR A 202 5.80 -6.54 -6.08
N ALA A 203 4.55 -6.19 -5.81
CA ALA A 203 4.05 -4.83 -5.91
C ALA A 203 4.28 -4.10 -4.59
N SER A 204 5.08 -3.03 -4.63
CA SER A 204 5.38 -2.21 -3.46
C SER A 204 4.69 -0.85 -3.52
N GLY A 205 4.26 -0.34 -2.37
CA GLY A 205 3.68 1.00 -2.27
C GLY A 205 2.26 1.11 -2.83
N LEU A 206 1.49 0.03 -2.81
CA LEU A 206 0.07 0.06 -3.15
C LEU A 206 -0.71 0.80 -2.06
N PRO A 207 -1.80 1.53 -2.39
CA PRO A 207 -2.70 2.07 -1.37
C PRO A 207 -3.19 0.96 -0.45
N ALA A 208 -3.09 1.16 0.86
CA ALA A 208 -3.59 0.21 1.85
C ALA A 208 -5.12 0.30 1.99
N ASP A 209 -5.69 -0.72 2.62
CA ASP A 209 -7.12 -0.99 2.82
C ASP A 209 -7.93 -1.25 1.54
N ILE A 210 -7.27 -1.38 0.38
CA ILE A 210 -7.90 -1.85 -0.85
C ILE A 210 -7.90 -3.37 -0.91
N GLY A 211 -9.00 -3.97 -1.37
CA GLY A 211 -9.06 -5.40 -1.66
C GLY A 211 -8.31 -5.77 -2.93
N TYR A 212 -7.86 -7.01 -3.01
CA TYR A 212 -7.23 -7.59 -4.18
C TYR A 212 -7.72 -9.01 -4.46
N THR A 213 -7.63 -9.42 -5.71
CA THR A 213 -7.81 -10.80 -6.19
C THR A 213 -6.70 -11.14 -7.16
N VAL A 214 -6.12 -12.33 -7.02
CA VAL A 214 -5.14 -12.92 -7.91
C VAL A 214 -5.78 -14.11 -8.62
N THR A 215 -5.57 -14.22 -9.92
CA THR A 215 -5.98 -15.38 -10.72
C THR A 215 -4.79 -15.91 -11.49
N GLU A 216 -4.78 -17.22 -11.74
CA GLU A 216 -3.77 -17.90 -12.56
C GLU A 216 -4.47 -18.58 -13.74
N SER A 217 -3.81 -18.58 -14.90
CA SER A 217 -4.20 -19.28 -16.12
C SER A 217 -3.01 -19.98 -16.78
N ASN A 218 -3.24 -20.72 -17.87
CA ASN A 218 -2.23 -21.59 -18.52
C ASN A 218 -1.76 -22.74 -17.61
N ASN A 219 -2.67 -23.29 -16.81
CA ASN A 219 -2.42 -24.35 -15.83
C ASN A 219 -3.16 -25.66 -16.18
N GLU A 220 -3.48 -25.86 -17.46
CA GLU A 220 -4.17 -27.05 -17.93
C GLU A 220 -3.36 -28.32 -17.61
N GLY A 221 -4.03 -29.32 -17.05
CA GLY A 221 -3.40 -30.58 -16.64
C GLY A 221 -2.62 -30.52 -15.32
N TYR A 222 -2.67 -29.39 -14.60
CA TYR A 222 -2.15 -29.27 -13.24
C TYR A 222 -3.29 -29.29 -12.21
N THR A 223 -3.02 -29.87 -11.05
CA THR A 223 -3.82 -29.65 -9.83
C THR A 223 -3.28 -28.41 -9.14
N VAL A 224 -4.10 -27.36 -9.05
CA VAL A 224 -3.72 -26.06 -8.48
C VAL A 224 -4.18 -25.96 -7.03
N THR A 225 -3.26 -25.61 -6.13
CA THR A 225 -3.56 -25.19 -4.77
C THR A 225 -3.06 -23.76 -4.56
N LYS A 226 -3.85 -22.94 -3.87
CA LYS A 226 -3.55 -21.52 -3.67
C LYS A 226 -3.95 -21.05 -2.28
N THR A 227 -3.21 -20.08 -1.75
CA THR A 227 -3.49 -19.40 -0.48
C THR A 227 -3.24 -17.91 -0.63
N GLY A 228 -4.08 -17.08 0.00
CA GLY A 228 -3.94 -15.62 -0.06
C GLY A 228 -4.20 -15.04 -1.44
N ASP A 229 -4.96 -15.72 -2.29
CA ASP A 229 -5.34 -15.23 -3.62
C ASP A 229 -6.36 -14.10 -3.55
N THR A 230 -7.01 -13.89 -2.41
CA THR A 230 -7.79 -12.69 -2.12
C THR A 230 -7.42 -12.15 -0.74
N GLY A 231 -7.59 -10.85 -0.56
CA GLY A 231 -7.31 -10.19 0.72
C GLY A 231 -7.36 -8.69 0.60
N LYS A 232 -6.79 -8.01 1.60
CA LYS A 232 -6.58 -6.55 1.59
C LYS A 232 -5.09 -6.23 1.62
N ILE A 233 -4.72 -5.10 1.02
CA ILE A 233 -3.41 -4.51 1.22
C ILE A 233 -3.36 -3.89 2.61
N VAL A 234 -2.53 -4.41 3.50
CA VAL A 234 -2.40 -3.90 4.88
C VAL A 234 -1.24 -2.91 4.95
N LYS A 235 -1.43 -1.84 5.73
CA LYS A 235 -0.42 -0.79 5.90
C LYS A 235 0.90 -1.37 6.43
N ASP A 236 2.01 -0.97 5.81
CA ASP A 236 3.39 -1.35 6.18
C ASP A 236 3.66 -2.86 6.17
N GLU A 237 2.75 -3.66 5.61
CA GLU A 237 2.82 -5.11 5.53
C GLU A 237 2.93 -5.60 4.08
N THR A 238 3.28 -6.87 3.92
CA THR A 238 3.28 -7.56 2.61
C THR A 238 2.28 -8.70 2.64
N ALA A 239 1.20 -8.56 1.89
CA ALA A 239 0.28 -9.65 1.63
C ALA A 239 0.94 -10.69 0.71
N GLU A 240 0.70 -11.98 0.95
CA GLU A 240 1.30 -13.07 0.16
C GLU A 240 0.22 -13.93 -0.52
N ALA A 241 0.29 -14.01 -1.85
CA ALA A 241 -0.48 -14.96 -2.66
C ALA A 241 0.47 -16.06 -3.16
N VAL A 242 0.22 -17.31 -2.79
CA VAL A 242 1.08 -18.45 -3.13
C VAL A 242 0.30 -19.45 -3.96
N TYR A 243 0.86 -19.85 -5.10
CA TYR A 243 0.25 -20.80 -6.04
C TYR A 243 1.16 -22.01 -6.27
N THR A 244 0.68 -23.20 -5.94
CA THR A 244 1.37 -24.47 -6.20
C THR A 244 0.63 -25.28 -7.27
N ASN A 245 1.32 -25.55 -8.39
CA ASN A 245 0.81 -26.38 -9.49
C ASN A 245 1.49 -27.74 -9.46
N GLN A 246 0.72 -28.78 -9.19
CA GLN A 246 1.21 -30.16 -9.16
C GLN A 246 0.81 -30.91 -10.43
N LYS A 247 1.77 -31.62 -11.04
CA LYS A 247 1.52 -32.53 -12.17
C LYS A 247 2.37 -33.78 -12.04
N ASP A 248 1.73 -34.94 -12.00
CA ASP A 248 2.39 -36.25 -11.87
C ASP A 248 2.30 -37.05 -13.16
N ALA A 249 3.34 -37.85 -13.43
CA ALA A 249 3.32 -38.79 -14.54
C ALA A 249 2.25 -39.85 -14.30
N PRO A 250 1.57 -40.35 -15.36
CA PRO A 250 0.68 -41.49 -15.22
C PRO A 250 1.47 -42.68 -14.63
N PRO A 251 0.82 -43.53 -13.82
CA PRO A 251 1.48 -44.69 -13.26
C PRO A 251 2.07 -45.54 -14.40
N SER A 252 3.36 -45.88 -14.28
CA SER A 252 4.01 -46.76 -15.26
C SER A 252 3.22 -48.07 -15.36
N PRO A 253 2.97 -48.61 -16.58
CA PRO A 253 2.38 -49.93 -16.69
C PRO A 253 3.25 -50.92 -15.93
N SER A 254 2.62 -51.69 -15.05
CA SER A 254 3.29 -52.76 -14.30
C SER A 254 3.96 -53.72 -15.31
N PRO A 255 5.20 -54.19 -15.09
CA PRO A 255 5.82 -55.15 -16.00
C PRO A 255 4.91 -56.37 -16.14
N LEU A 256 4.63 -56.76 -17.39
CA LEU A 256 3.95 -58.01 -17.71
C LEU A 256 4.67 -59.15 -16.97
N PRO A 257 3.97 -60.08 -16.28
CA PRO A 257 4.64 -61.20 -15.62
C PRO A 257 5.51 -61.93 -16.64
N THR A 258 6.80 -62.03 -16.36
CA THR A 258 7.74 -62.83 -17.13
C THR A 258 7.17 -64.25 -17.24
N PRO A 259 7.07 -64.86 -18.44
CA PRO A 259 6.58 -66.23 -18.55
C PRO A 259 7.48 -67.14 -17.72
N THR A 260 6.89 -67.74 -16.68
CA THR A 260 7.57 -68.72 -15.84
C THR A 260 8.10 -69.83 -16.73
N ALA A 261 9.41 -70.09 -16.69
CA ALA A 261 10.00 -71.20 -17.41
C ALA A 261 9.26 -72.50 -17.06
N SER A 262 8.87 -73.25 -18.09
CA SER A 262 8.19 -74.53 -17.99
C SER A 262 8.96 -75.48 -17.05
N PRO A 263 8.31 -76.16 -16.10
CA PRO A 263 9.00 -77.09 -15.22
C PRO A 263 9.56 -78.27 -16.03
N SER A 264 10.82 -78.58 -15.77
CA SER A 264 11.51 -79.80 -16.25
C SER A 264 10.82 -81.05 -15.67
N PRO A 265 10.70 -82.16 -16.42
CA PRO A 265 10.04 -83.36 -15.93
C PRO A 265 10.74 -83.95 -14.70
N SER A 266 9.92 -84.27 -13.70
CA SER A 266 10.32 -84.86 -12.42
C SER A 266 10.50 -86.39 -12.53
N PRO A 267 11.57 -87.00 -11.99
CA PRO A 267 11.64 -88.44 -11.80
C PRO A 267 10.79 -88.91 -10.59
N SER A 268 10.13 -90.07 -10.77
CA SER A 268 9.24 -90.74 -9.80
C SER A 268 10.03 -91.70 -8.85
N PRO A 269 9.43 -92.32 -7.80
CA PRO A 269 9.77 -92.07 -6.40
C PRO A 269 10.51 -93.22 -5.71
N THR A 270 10.97 -93.03 -4.47
CA THR A 270 11.45 -94.11 -3.58
C THR A 270 10.99 -93.82 -2.14
N PRO A 271 10.60 -94.84 -1.34
CA PRO A 271 9.70 -94.63 -0.21
C PRO A 271 10.36 -94.19 1.11
N SER A 272 9.49 -93.56 1.91
CA SER A 272 9.48 -93.18 3.34
C SER A 272 10.49 -93.84 4.30
N PRO A 273 10.89 -93.13 5.38
CA PRO A 273 10.16 -93.36 6.64
C PRO A 273 9.74 -92.10 7.40
N SER A 274 8.61 -92.23 8.12
CA SER A 274 8.12 -91.37 9.21
C SER A 274 8.91 -91.68 10.50
N PRO A 275 9.28 -90.70 11.36
CA PRO A 275 8.36 -90.25 12.43
C PRO A 275 8.47 -88.77 12.90
N SER A 276 7.31 -88.16 13.21
CA SER A 276 6.89 -87.44 14.45
C SER A 276 7.71 -86.27 15.06
N PRO A 277 7.15 -85.46 16.00
CA PRO A 277 6.78 -84.05 15.77
C PRO A 277 7.63 -83.06 16.59
N ASN A 278 7.70 -81.77 16.19
CA ASN A 278 8.04 -80.68 17.11
C ASN A 278 7.48 -79.30 16.69
N ALA A 279 6.70 -78.74 17.62
CA ALA A 279 6.46 -77.36 18.09
C ALA A 279 6.82 -76.09 17.24
N PRO A 280 6.11 -74.95 17.46
CA PRO A 280 5.88 -73.91 16.47
C PRO A 280 7.00 -72.86 16.38
N SER A 281 7.35 -72.45 15.15
CA SER A 281 8.18 -71.26 14.91
C SER A 281 7.33 -70.06 14.54
N ASN A 282 7.30 -69.13 15.49
CA ASN A 282 6.89 -67.75 15.39
C ASN A 282 7.55 -67.06 14.18
N GLN A 283 6.77 -66.55 13.22
CA GLN A 283 7.10 -65.36 12.43
C GLN A 283 5.86 -64.88 11.65
N ALA A 284 5.29 -63.76 12.13
CA ALA A 284 4.30 -62.96 11.43
C ALA A 284 4.95 -62.24 10.21
N PRO A 285 4.18 -61.87 9.17
CA PRO A 285 4.71 -61.10 8.05
C PRO A 285 5.17 -59.70 8.53
N LYS A 286 6.35 -59.27 8.10
CA LYS A 286 6.83 -57.90 8.28
C LYS A 286 6.13 -56.98 7.27
N THR A 287 5.21 -56.12 7.73
CA THR A 287 4.81 -54.92 6.99
C THR A 287 5.93 -53.89 7.11
N GLY A 288 6.36 -53.35 5.97
CA GLY A 288 7.44 -52.36 5.87
C GLY A 288 7.01 -50.96 6.30
N ASP A 289 6.59 -50.79 7.56
CA ASP A 289 6.30 -49.47 8.11
C ASP A 289 7.60 -48.81 8.56
N THR A 290 8.13 -47.93 7.69
CA THR A 290 9.07 -46.90 8.11
C THR A 290 8.33 -45.57 8.25
N SER A 291 7.88 -45.31 9.48
CA SER A 291 8.02 -44.03 10.17
C SER A 291 7.36 -42.79 9.54
N ILE A 292 6.08 -42.60 9.85
CA ILE A 292 5.41 -41.28 9.79
C ILE A 292 5.75 -40.44 11.06
N MET A 293 7.02 -40.37 11.47
CA MET A 293 7.43 -39.55 12.63
C MET A 293 7.17 -38.04 12.39
N ILE A 294 7.25 -37.59 11.13
CA ILE A 294 7.05 -36.17 10.78
C ILE A 294 5.58 -35.74 10.96
N LEU A 295 4.61 -36.61 10.67
CA LEU A 295 3.19 -36.28 10.86
C LEU A 295 2.84 -36.20 12.35
N TRP A 296 3.41 -37.06 13.21
CA TRP A 296 3.21 -36.98 14.65
C TRP A 296 3.86 -35.73 15.27
N VAL A 297 5.03 -35.30 14.78
CA VAL A 297 5.68 -34.05 15.24
C VAL A 297 4.88 -32.81 14.82
N ILE A 298 4.31 -32.79 13.61
CA ILE A 298 3.43 -31.70 13.14
C ILE A 298 2.14 -31.65 13.96
N ILE A 299 1.51 -32.80 14.25
CA ILE A 299 0.31 -32.86 15.09
C ILE A 299 0.59 -32.36 16.51
N LEU A 300 1.75 -32.72 17.10
CA LEU A 300 2.14 -32.24 18.44
C LEU A 300 2.42 -30.73 18.45
N ALA A 301 3.06 -30.18 17.41
CA ALA A 301 3.32 -28.75 17.30
C ALA A 301 2.02 -27.92 17.17
N VAL A 302 1.04 -28.39 16.39
CA VAL A 302 -0.26 -27.72 16.24
C VAL A 302 -1.06 -27.74 17.55
N ALA A 303 -0.99 -28.83 18.32
CA ALA A 303 -1.66 -28.93 19.62
C ALA A 303 -1.09 -27.94 20.67
N VAL A 304 0.23 -27.73 20.70
CA VAL A 304 0.87 -26.79 21.64
C VAL A 304 0.50 -25.34 21.34
N ILE A 305 0.41 -24.96 20.06
CA ILE A 305 0.01 -23.59 19.66
C ILE A 305 -1.44 -23.31 20.06
N GLY A 306 -2.34 -24.29 19.94
CA GLY A 306 -3.73 -24.17 20.37
C GLY A 306 -3.87 -23.92 21.87
N VAL A 307 -3.12 -24.63 22.70
CA VAL A 307 -3.14 -24.46 24.17
C VAL A 307 -2.59 -23.09 24.58
N VAL A 308 -1.53 -22.60 23.93
CA VAL A 308 -0.99 -21.26 24.21
C VAL A 308 -1.98 -20.15 23.86
N LEU A 309 -2.70 -20.26 22.74
CA LEU A 309 -3.74 -19.29 22.37
C LEU A 309 -4.92 -19.28 23.34
N VAL A 310 -5.34 -20.45 23.83
CA VAL A 310 -6.39 -20.54 24.86
C VAL A 310 -5.94 -19.92 26.18
N ILE A 311 -4.70 -20.17 26.62
CA ILE A 311 -4.14 -19.56 27.84
C ILE A 311 -4.04 -18.03 27.69
N LEU A 312 -3.64 -17.52 26.52
CA LEU A 312 -3.57 -16.07 26.26
C LEU A 312 -4.95 -15.40 26.22
N LEU A 313 -5.98 -16.11 25.74
CA LEU A 313 -7.36 -15.61 25.74
C LEU A 313 -7.96 -15.59 27.16
N ILE A 314 -7.66 -16.59 27.99
CA ILE A 314 -8.08 -16.62 29.40
C ILE A 314 -7.36 -15.51 30.18
N ALA A 315 -6.05 -15.36 30.00
CA ALA A 315 -5.26 -14.31 30.67
C ALA A 315 -5.62 -12.88 30.23
N LYS A 316 -6.16 -12.69 29.02
CA LYS A 316 -6.74 -11.40 28.59
C LYS A 316 -8.10 -11.14 29.22
N LYS A 317 -8.93 -12.18 29.40
CA LYS A 317 -10.25 -12.04 30.00
C LYS A 317 -10.17 -11.63 31.47
N ASP A 318 -9.26 -12.22 32.25
CA ASP A 318 -9.09 -11.88 33.67
C ASP A 318 -8.54 -10.46 33.91
N LYS A 319 -7.92 -9.83 32.90
CA LYS A 319 -7.44 -8.43 32.97
C LYS A 319 -8.49 -7.39 32.58
N THR A 320 -9.68 -7.81 32.14
CA THR A 320 -10.72 -6.90 31.66
C THR A 320 -11.88 -6.77 32.66
N ASP A 321 -11.88 -7.57 33.74
CA ASP A 321 -12.92 -7.60 34.78
C ASP A 321 -12.45 -7.03 36.15
N GLU A 322 -11.39 -6.20 36.18
CA GLU A 322 -10.94 -5.41 37.35
C GLU A 322 -10.93 -3.91 37.01
#